data_AF-A0A7C3R472-F1
#
_entry.id   AF-A0A7C3R472-F1
#
_cell.length_a   1.000
_cell.length_b   1.000
_cell.length_c   1.000
_cell.angle_alpha   90.00
_cell.angle_beta   90.00
_cell.angle_gamma   90.00
#
_symmetry.space_group_name_H-M   'P 1'
#
loop_
_entity.id
_entity.type
_entity.pdbx_description
1 polymer ?
#
loop_
_entity_poly.entity_id
_entity_poly.type
_entity_poly.pdbx_seq_one_letter_code
_entity_poly.pdbx_strand_id
1 'polypeptide(L)' 'MQPWVKDAPHVHLINEYGPTESVVECCVYDAKGDTELVNSVPIGKPIANTKLYILN' A
#
# COMPACT_ATOMS: atom_id res chain seq x y z
N MET A 1 -11.81 -5.22 -12.08
CA MET A 1 -11.97 -5.63 -10.66
C MET A 1 -11.33 -6.98 -10.39
N GLN A 2 -10.33 -7.01 -9.52
CA GLN A 2 -9.63 -8.23 -9.10
C GLN A 2 -10.56 -9.16 -8.27
N PRO A 3 -10.45 -10.50 -8.37
CA PRO A 3 -11.41 -11.44 -7.77
C PRO A 3 -11.61 -11.29 -6.26
N TRP A 4 -10.53 -11.09 -5.51
CA TRP A 4 -10.55 -11.01 -4.04
C TRP A 4 -11.37 -9.84 -3.49
N VAL A 5 -11.49 -8.75 -4.25
CA VAL A 5 -12.33 -7.60 -3.87
C VAL A 5 -13.81 -7.96 -3.90
N LYS A 6 -14.22 -8.88 -4.79
CA LYS A 6 -15.61 -9.33 -4.91
C LYS A 6 -15.98 -10.33 -3.82
N ASP A 7 -15.06 -11.21 -3.47
CA ASP A 7 -15.31 -12.31 -2.52
C ASP A 7 -15.30 -11.84 -1.06
N ALA A 8 -14.67 -10.70 -0.77
CA ALA A 8 -14.57 -10.15 0.59
C ALA A 8 -14.78 -8.61 0.61
N PRO A 9 -16.00 -8.12 0.32
CA PRO A 9 -16.28 -6.70 0.12
C PRO A 9 -16.12 -5.82 1.38
N HIS A 10 -16.02 -6.44 2.56
CA HIS A 10 -15.83 -5.74 3.83
C HIS A 10 -14.37 -5.74 4.32
N VAL A 11 -13.47 -6.42 3.61
CA VAL A 11 -12.06 -6.45 3.98
C VAL A 11 -11.39 -5.13 3.62
N HIS A 12 -10.66 -4.58 4.59
CA HIS A 12 -9.84 -3.40 4.36
C HIS A 12 -8.48 -3.84 3.81
N LEU A 13 -8.15 -3.39 2.60
CA LEU A 13 -6.90 -3.72 1.93
C LEU A 13 -5.87 -2.60 2.11
N ILE A 14 -4.69 -2.99 2.57
CA ILE A 14 -3.52 -2.12 2.71
C ILE A 14 -2.37 -2.76 1.96
N ASN A 15 -1.70 -1.98 1.11
CA ASN A 15 -0.42 -2.37 0.51
C ASN A 15 0.71 -1.72 1.31
N GLU A 16 1.56 -2.54 1.92
CA GLU A 16 2.65 -2.10 2.77
C GLU A 16 3.99 -2.37 2.07
N TYR A 17 4.94 -1.46 2.22
CA TYR A 17 6.27 -1.63 1.69
C TYR A 17 7.30 -1.14 2.69
N GLY A 18 8.36 -1.93 2.85
CA GLY A 18 9.56 -1.54 3.56
C GLY A 18 10.67 -2.58 3.41
N PRO A 19 11.93 -2.18 3.24
CA PRO A 19 13.05 -3.10 3.44
C PRO A 19 13.20 -3.48 4.91
N THR A 20 13.82 -4.63 5.17
CA THR A 20 14.08 -5.14 6.53
C THR A 20 14.80 -4.11 7.41
N GLU A 21 15.76 -3.39 6.85
CA GLU A 21 16.57 -2.36 7.51
C GLU A 21 15.76 -1.16 8.01
N SER A 22 14.51 -0.98 7.52
CA SER A 22 13.59 0.07 7.91
C SER A 22 12.40 -0.41 8.74
N VAL A 23 12.52 -1.59 9.38
CA VAL A 23 11.50 -2.18 10.28
C VAL A 23 10.31 -2.81 9.54
N VAL A 24 10.60 -3.62 8.50
CA VAL A 24 9.63 -4.41 7.70
C VAL A 24 8.68 -3.58 6.83
N GLU A 25 8.22 -2.44 7.33
CA GLU A 25 7.21 -1.56 6.76
C GLU A 25 7.66 -0.13 7.04
N CYS A 26 7.71 0.71 6.00
CA CYS A 26 8.05 2.13 6.16
C CYS A 26 7.11 3.07 5.41
N CYS A 27 6.30 2.55 4.48
CA CYS A 27 5.19 3.26 3.88
C CYS A 27 4.00 2.34 3.60
N VAL A 28 2.81 2.97 3.59
CA VAL A 28 1.53 2.28 3.43
C VAL A 28 0.63 3.00 2.43
N TYR A 29 -0.03 2.21 1.58
CA TYR A 29 -1.11 2.64 0.71
C TYR A 29 -2.42 2.01 1.16
N ASP A 30 -3.35 2.86 1.58
CA ASP A 30 -4.71 2.47 1.92
C ASP A 30 -5.56 2.40 0.63
N ALA A 31 -5.93 1.20 0.20
CA ALA A 31 -6.67 0.98 -1.05
C ALA A 31 -8.19 1.21 -0.91
N LYS A 32 -8.65 1.91 0.14
CA LYS A 32 -10.06 2.21 0.40
C LYS A 32 -10.81 2.67 -0.85
N GLY A 33 -11.69 1.80 -1.34
CA GLY A 33 -12.57 2.10 -2.49
C GLY A 33 -11.89 2.04 -3.85
N ASP A 34 -10.57 1.78 -3.92
CA ASP A 34 -9.83 1.70 -5.17
C ASP A 34 -9.92 0.30 -5.77
N THR A 35 -10.94 0.08 -6.60
CA THR A 35 -11.23 -1.23 -7.22
C THR A 35 -10.67 -1.38 -8.65
N GLU A 36 -10.05 -0.31 -9.15
CA GLU A 36 -9.64 -0.09 -10.54
C GLU A 36 -8.11 0.06 -10.68
N LEU A 37 -7.32 -0.44 -9.73
CA LEU A 37 -5.85 -0.43 -9.83
C LEU A 37 -5.41 -1.43 -10.89
N VAL A 38 -5.21 -0.92 -12.11
CA VAL A 38 -4.72 -1.68 -13.26
C VAL A 38 -3.28 -1.24 -13.53
N ASN A 39 -2.37 -2.21 -13.62
CA ASN A 39 -0.93 -2.10 -13.94
C ASN A 39 0.04 -1.86 -12.78
N SER A 40 -0.31 -1.09 -11.75
CA SER A 40 0.55 -0.92 -10.56
C SER A 40 -0.27 -0.57 -9.32
N VAL A 41 0.20 -1.03 -8.17
CA VAL A 41 -0.35 -0.67 -6.86
C VAL A 41 0.66 0.26 -6.18
N PRO A 42 0.26 1.48 -5.77
CA PRO A 42 1.16 2.37 -5.05
C PRO A 42 1.67 1.74 -3.76
N ILE A 43 2.92 2.06 -3.38
CA ILE A 43 3.45 1.72 -2.05
C ILE A 43 3.02 2.73 -0.97
N GLY A 44 2.45 3.86 -1.41
CA GLY A 44 1.79 4.81 -0.54
C GLY A 44 2.72 5.81 0.13
N LYS A 45 2.42 6.17 1.38
CA LYS A 45 3.03 7.31 2.10
C LYS A 45 3.81 6.83 3.32
N PRO A 46 4.84 7.57 3.77
CA PRO A 46 5.58 7.23 4.99
C PRO A 46 4.63 7.11 6.18
N ILE A 47 4.88 6.12 7.03
CA ILE A 47 4.22 6.01 8.33
C ILE A 47 4.69 7.12 9.29
N ALA A 48 4.02 7.24 10.44
CA ALA A 48 4.38 8.23 11.44
C ALA A 48 5.87 8.13 11.83
N ASN A 49 6.53 9.28 11.96
CA ASN A 49 7.95 9.41 12.29
C ASN A 49 8.93 8.85 11.25
N THR A 50 8.46 8.48 10.06
CA THR A 50 9.30 7.97 8.95
C THR A 50 9.33 8.99 7.80
N LYS A 51 10.41 9.00 7.02
CA LYS A 51 10.55 9.86 5.85
C LYS A 51 10.96 9.03 4.64
N LEU A 52 10.36 9.36 3.49
CA LEU A 52 10.71 8.79 2.20
C LEU A 52 11.33 9.89 1.35
N TYR A 53 12.45 9.59 0.72
CA TYR A 53 13.18 10.51 -0.14
C TYR A 53 13.37 9.87 -1.51
N ILE A 54 13.10 10.64 -2.56
CA ILE A 54 13.47 10.29 -3.93
C ILE A 54 14.67 11.17 -4.28
N LEU A 55 15.77 10.52 -4.66
CA LEU A 55 17.04 11.17 -4.96
C LEU A 55 17.36 10.99 -6.45
N ASN A 56 18.24 11.84 -6.99
CA ASN A 56 18.70 11.81 -8.38
C ASN A 56 19.95 10.95 -8.56
#